data_AF-A0A535FCN5-F1
#
_entry.id   AF-A0A535FCN5-F1
#
_cell.length_a   1.000
_cell.length_b   1.000
_cell.length_c   1.000
_cell.angle_alpha   90.00
_cell.angle_beta   90.00
_cell.angle_gamma   90.00
#
_symmetry.space_group_name_H-M   'P 1'
#
loop_
_entity.id
_entity.type
_entity.pdbx_description
1 polymer ?
#
loop_
_entity_poly.entity_id
_entity_poly.type
_entity_poly.pdbx_seq_one_letter_code
_entity_poly.pdbx_strand_id
1 'polypeptide(L)'
;MKTLTSRHYQCLFIGANLALLLTLTLSACNGAGSTTTANSTATRSAGIGNSSTTTGSAPQLKLGTRPCPEAVKDPSYWDPIVGTQANVSKVESVSCANLVGSSSLQALITVRYDGTGQVLDVYVYNNITDPSPTQIFKLQNLYKGNARISGYNTLLTAEVDQDSSVNKHVSSNATLTQDLFREFKW
;
A
#
# COMPACT_ATOMS: atom_id res chain seq x y z
N MET A 1 34.33 44.70 11.75
CA MET A 1 33.61 43.96 12.81
C MET A 1 33.40 42.53 12.32
N LYS A 2 33.68 41.54 13.18
CA LYS A 2 33.85 40.11 12.84
C LYS A 2 32.51 39.40 12.70
N THR A 3 32.30 38.67 11.60
CA THR A 3 31.19 37.72 11.38
C THR A 3 31.65 36.31 11.77
N LEU A 4 31.41 35.90 13.02
CA LEU A 4 31.76 34.58 13.54
C LEU A 4 30.67 34.09 14.51
N THR A 5 29.47 33.78 14.02
CA THR A 5 28.39 33.26 14.89
C THR A 5 27.41 32.27 14.25
N SER A 6 27.49 31.95 12.96
CA SER A 6 26.49 31.03 12.36
C SER A 6 26.86 29.54 12.46
N ARG A 7 28.16 29.20 12.43
CA ARG A 7 28.64 27.82 12.34
C ARG A 7 28.53 26.99 13.64
N HIS A 8 28.47 27.66 14.79
CA HIS A 8 28.38 27.00 16.10
C HIS A 8 26.98 26.45 16.42
N TYR A 9 25.91 27.11 15.96
CA TYR A 9 24.54 26.64 16.19
C TYR A 9 24.22 25.37 15.41
N GLN A 10 24.84 25.18 14.24
CA GLN A 10 24.62 24.02 13.39
C GLN A 10 25.26 22.75 13.97
N CYS A 11 26.43 22.84 14.60
CA CYS A 11 27.05 21.70 15.28
C CYS A 11 26.33 21.31 16.58
N LEU A 12 25.75 22.28 17.31
CA LEU A 12 24.97 22.01 18.52
C LEU A 12 23.67 21.25 18.23
N PHE A 13 22.99 21.57 17.12
CA PHE A 13 21.75 20.90 16.71
C PHE A 13 21.98 19.45 16.23
N ILE A 14 23.12 19.18 15.58
CA ILE A 14 23.47 17.83 15.12
C ILE A 14 23.86 16.93 16.30
N GLY A 15 24.58 17.46 17.29
CA GLY A 15 24.95 16.72 18.50
C GLY A 15 23.74 16.33 19.36
N ALA A 16 22.75 17.22 19.50
CA ALA A 16 21.56 16.96 20.29
C ALA A 16 20.65 15.86 19.70
N ASN A 17 20.52 15.79 18.37
CA ASN A 17 19.73 14.75 17.71
C ASN A 17 20.41 13.37 17.77
N LEU A 18 21.75 13.31 17.68
CA LEU A 18 22.49 12.05 17.77
C LEU A 18 22.41 11.45 19.19
N ALA A 19 22.44 12.29 20.22
CA ALA A 19 22.29 11.85 21.61
C ALA A 19 20.87 11.33 21.92
N LEU A 20 19.84 11.89 21.28
CA LEU A 20 18.45 11.46 21.48
C LEU A 20 18.16 10.10 20.82
N LEU A 21 18.80 9.79 19.68
CA LEU A 21 18.67 8.49 19.02
C LEU A 21 19.36 7.35 19.78
N LEU A 22 20.43 7.64 20.52
CA LEU A 22 21.20 6.62 21.24
C LEU A 22 20.51 6.13 22.53
N THR A 23 19.62 6.93 23.13
CA THR A 23 18.91 6.55 24.37
C THR A 23 17.66 5.69 24.11
N LEU A 24 17.12 5.69 22.89
CA LEU A 24 15.94 4.92 22.50
C LEU A 24 16.22 3.44 22.20
N THR A 25 17.48 3.03 22.00
CA THR A 25 17.84 1.66 21.61
C THR A 25 18.15 0.71 22.78
N LEU A 26 18.15 1.17 24.04
CA LEU A 26 18.54 0.35 25.21
C LEU A 26 17.38 -0.28 26.00
N SER A 27 16.11 -0.13 25.61
CA SER A 27 14.97 -0.62 26.42
C SER A 27 14.32 -1.93 25.95
N ALA A 28 15.01 -2.77 25.17
CA ALA A 28 14.47 -4.06 24.72
C ALA A 28 15.37 -5.23 25.09
N CYS A 29 15.48 -5.51 26.39
CA CYS A 29 15.94 -6.79 26.90
C CYS A 29 15.22 -7.06 28.22
N ASN A 30 14.20 -7.92 28.20
CA ASN A 30 13.84 -8.73 29.36
C ASN A 30 13.34 -10.09 28.85
N GLY A 31 14.24 -11.07 28.92
CA GLY A 31 13.95 -12.48 28.74
C GLY A 31 13.76 -13.18 30.08
N ALA A 32 12.69 -13.96 30.18
CA ALA A 32 12.49 -15.07 31.11
C ALA A 32 11.54 -16.03 30.37
N GLY A 33 11.87 -17.26 30.00
CA GLY A 33 12.58 -18.29 30.74
C GLY A 33 11.56 -19.17 31.45
N SER A 34 11.12 -20.28 30.82
CA SER A 34 10.78 -21.53 31.51
C SER A 34 10.47 -22.65 30.51
N THR A 35 11.37 -23.62 30.46
CA THR A 35 11.17 -24.98 29.95
C THR A 35 10.44 -25.79 31.01
N THR A 36 9.32 -26.45 30.66
CA THR A 36 8.90 -27.63 31.41
C THR A 36 8.14 -28.61 30.53
N THR A 37 8.81 -29.74 30.28
CA THR A 37 8.23 -31.00 29.83
C THR A 37 7.34 -31.56 30.94
N ALA A 38 6.08 -31.89 30.64
CA ALA A 38 5.30 -32.80 31.47
C ALA A 38 4.38 -33.64 30.57
N ASN A 39 4.73 -34.92 30.52
CA ASN A 39 3.97 -36.02 29.94
C ASN A 39 2.99 -36.51 31.02
N SER A 40 1.69 -36.64 30.74
CA SER A 40 0.78 -37.65 31.35
C SER A 40 -0.68 -37.57 30.89
N THR A 41 -1.09 -38.66 30.26
CA THR A 41 -2.28 -39.48 30.52
C THR A 41 -3.69 -38.94 30.23
N ALA A 42 -4.34 -39.68 29.32
CA ALA A 42 -5.75 -39.59 28.98
C ALA A 42 -6.67 -39.91 30.16
N THR A 43 -7.70 -39.09 30.33
CA THR A 43 -8.92 -39.45 31.07
C THR A 43 -10.13 -39.10 30.22
N ARG A 44 -10.86 -40.12 29.78
CA ARG A 44 -12.18 -39.98 29.15
C ARG A 44 -13.15 -39.40 30.18
N SER A 45 -13.83 -38.33 29.83
CA SER A 45 -15.10 -37.98 30.47
C SER A 45 -16.12 -37.64 29.39
N ALA A 46 -17.21 -38.40 29.39
CA ALA A 46 -18.33 -38.24 28.48
C ALA A 46 -19.10 -36.96 28.86
N GLY A 47 -18.96 -35.93 28.02
CA GLY A 47 -19.73 -34.70 28.09
C GLY A 47 -20.78 -34.69 26.99
N ILE A 48 -22.03 -34.61 27.40
CA ILE A 48 -23.26 -34.68 26.62
C ILE A 48 -23.21 -33.73 25.41
N GLY A 49 -23.44 -34.30 24.22
CA GLY A 49 -23.51 -33.57 22.97
C GLY A 49 -24.69 -32.62 22.96
N ASN A 50 -24.39 -31.33 23.06
CA ASN A 50 -25.28 -30.29 22.56
C ASN A 50 -24.71 -29.85 21.23
N SER A 51 -25.25 -30.40 20.14
CA SER A 51 -24.98 -29.92 18.78
C SER A 51 -25.49 -28.50 18.65
N SER A 52 -24.67 -27.54 19.05
CA SER A 52 -24.80 -26.17 18.57
C SER A 52 -24.38 -26.21 17.10
N THR A 53 -25.39 -26.28 16.24
CA THR A 53 -25.26 -25.97 14.82
C THR A 53 -24.63 -24.58 14.73
N THR A 54 -23.31 -24.55 14.58
CA THR A 54 -22.60 -23.31 14.30
C THR A 54 -23.01 -23.01 12.88
N THR A 55 -23.99 -22.11 12.73
CA THR A 55 -24.33 -21.52 11.45
C THR A 55 -23.03 -20.97 10.89
N GLY A 56 -22.45 -21.69 9.92
CA GLY A 56 -21.23 -21.28 9.27
C GLY A 56 -21.48 -19.92 8.67
N SER A 57 -20.99 -18.88 9.34
CA SER A 57 -20.97 -17.53 8.80
C SER A 57 -20.29 -17.66 7.45
N ALA A 58 -21.02 -17.38 6.36
CA ALA A 58 -20.43 -17.31 5.04
C ALA A 58 -19.17 -16.44 5.15
N PRO A 59 -18.01 -16.88 4.62
CA PRO A 59 -16.74 -16.19 4.80
C PRO A 59 -16.93 -14.73 4.42
N GLN A 60 -16.90 -13.86 5.43
CA GLN A 60 -17.18 -12.44 5.25
C GLN A 60 -16.05 -11.85 4.40
N LEU A 61 -16.42 -11.30 3.24
CA LEU A 61 -15.48 -10.60 2.38
C LEU A 61 -14.89 -9.42 3.15
N LYS A 62 -13.56 -9.38 3.27
CA LYS A 62 -12.89 -8.29 3.97
C LYS A 62 -12.89 -7.04 3.08
N LEU A 63 -13.36 -5.92 3.60
CA LEU A 63 -13.51 -4.67 2.86
C LEU A 63 -12.31 -3.73 3.01
N GLY A 64 -11.89 -3.05 1.95
CA GLY A 64 -10.75 -2.14 1.93
C GLY A 64 -9.40 -2.85 1.84
N THR A 65 -8.33 -2.04 1.84
CA THR A 65 -6.95 -2.48 1.67
C THR A 65 -6.56 -3.60 2.64
N ARG A 66 -5.81 -4.56 2.12
CA ARG A 66 -5.29 -5.73 2.79
C ARG A 66 -3.77 -5.76 2.65
N PRO A 67 -3.06 -6.42 3.59
CA PRO A 67 -1.63 -6.67 3.42
C PRO A 67 -1.37 -7.43 2.12
N CYS A 68 -0.46 -6.91 1.31
CA CYS A 68 0.09 -7.64 0.18
C CYS A 68 1.10 -8.70 0.67
N PRO A 69 1.23 -9.85 -0.01
CA PRO A 69 2.33 -10.78 0.22
C PRO A 69 3.70 -10.09 0.11
N GLU A 70 4.71 -10.60 0.82
CA GLU A 70 6.03 -9.95 0.94
C GLU A 70 6.74 -9.70 -0.38
N ALA A 71 6.70 -10.64 -1.33
CA ALA A 71 7.28 -10.44 -2.67
C ALA A 71 6.44 -9.46 -3.50
N VAL A 72 5.12 -9.52 -3.34
CA VAL A 72 4.15 -8.76 -4.16
C VAL A 72 4.12 -7.29 -3.78
N LYS A 73 4.37 -6.93 -2.51
CA LYS A 73 4.36 -5.53 -2.08
C LYS A 73 5.52 -4.71 -2.65
N ASP A 74 6.56 -5.36 -3.17
CA ASP A 74 7.75 -4.70 -3.71
C ASP A 74 7.49 -4.20 -5.14
N PRO A 75 7.65 -2.89 -5.43
CA PRO A 75 7.53 -2.36 -6.79
C PRO A 75 8.40 -3.08 -7.82
N SER A 76 9.60 -3.53 -7.45
CA SER A 76 10.55 -4.18 -8.36
C SER A 76 10.08 -5.55 -8.86
N TYR A 77 9.20 -6.24 -8.12
CA TYR A 77 8.54 -7.46 -8.59
C TYR A 77 7.63 -7.17 -9.80
N TRP A 78 7.03 -5.98 -9.85
CA TRP A 78 6.04 -5.60 -10.85
C TRP A 78 6.62 -4.91 -12.09
N ASP A 79 7.78 -4.27 -11.98
CA ASP A 79 8.44 -3.60 -13.10
C ASP A 79 8.53 -4.48 -14.37
N PRO A 80 9.02 -5.74 -14.32
CA PRO A 80 9.06 -6.60 -15.51
C PRO A 80 7.68 -7.12 -15.95
N ILE A 81 6.71 -7.21 -15.04
CA ILE A 81 5.35 -7.71 -15.34
C ILE A 81 4.56 -6.64 -16.09
N VAL A 82 4.66 -5.38 -15.65
CA VAL A 82 3.96 -4.25 -16.26
C VAL A 82 4.74 -3.67 -17.45
N GLY A 83 6.05 -3.92 -17.52
CA GLY A 83 6.92 -3.46 -18.61
C GLY A 83 7.37 -2.01 -18.44
N THR A 84 7.74 -1.61 -17.22
CA THR A 84 8.29 -0.27 -16.97
C THR A 84 9.68 -0.11 -17.60
N GLN A 85 10.10 1.13 -17.80
CA GLN A 85 11.36 1.46 -18.47
C GLN A 85 12.17 2.44 -17.61
N ALA A 86 13.45 2.12 -17.37
CA ALA A 86 14.34 2.97 -16.60
C ALA A 86 14.40 4.40 -17.17
N ASN A 87 14.25 5.40 -16.31
CA ASN A 87 14.19 6.84 -16.65
C ASN A 87 13.00 7.27 -17.52
N VAL A 88 11.97 6.43 -17.64
CA VAL A 88 10.73 6.73 -18.36
C VAL A 88 9.53 6.50 -17.46
N SER A 89 9.47 5.36 -16.78
CA SER A 89 8.39 4.99 -15.89
C SER A 89 8.86 4.03 -14.81
N LYS A 90 8.15 4.01 -13.68
CA LYS A 90 8.39 3.06 -12.59
C LYS A 90 7.10 2.72 -11.87
N VAL A 91 7.04 1.53 -11.28
CA VAL A 91 5.98 1.22 -10.33
C VAL A 91 6.13 2.16 -9.13
N GLU A 92 5.12 2.99 -8.90
CA GLU A 92 5.09 3.96 -7.80
C GLU A 92 4.59 3.32 -6.51
N SER A 93 3.52 2.54 -6.61
CA SER A 93 2.94 1.87 -5.45
C SER A 93 2.18 0.60 -5.83
N VAL A 94 2.13 -0.31 -4.86
CA VAL A 94 1.38 -1.55 -4.90
C VAL A 94 0.45 -1.59 -3.69
N SER A 95 -0.83 -1.88 -3.91
CA SER A 95 -1.83 -2.05 -2.85
C SER A 95 -2.69 -3.27 -3.14
N CYS A 96 -3.13 -3.99 -2.13
CA CYS A 96 -3.91 -5.21 -2.34
C CYS A 96 -5.28 -5.14 -1.68
N ALA A 97 -6.30 -5.75 -2.27
CA ALA A 97 -7.62 -5.93 -1.66
C ALA A 97 -8.42 -7.03 -2.36
N ASN A 98 -9.58 -7.36 -1.78
CA ASN A 98 -10.54 -8.31 -2.35
C ASN A 98 -11.52 -7.58 -3.29
N LEU A 99 -11.05 -7.19 -4.47
CA LEU A 99 -11.76 -6.31 -5.41
C LEU A 99 -12.86 -7.02 -6.22
N VAL A 100 -12.68 -8.30 -6.55
CA VAL A 100 -13.59 -9.04 -7.47
C VAL A 100 -14.71 -9.80 -6.75
N GLY A 101 -15.14 -9.33 -5.58
CA GLY A 101 -16.24 -9.94 -4.82
C GLY A 101 -15.94 -11.35 -4.28
N SER A 102 -14.69 -11.80 -4.32
CA SER A 102 -14.24 -13.09 -3.79
C SER A 102 -13.13 -12.93 -2.77
N SER A 103 -12.83 -13.98 -1.99
CA SER A 103 -11.74 -13.97 -1.01
C SER A 103 -10.33 -13.94 -1.63
N SER A 104 -10.22 -14.04 -2.96
CA SER A 104 -8.94 -13.89 -3.66
C SER A 104 -8.45 -12.44 -3.60
N LEU A 105 -7.13 -12.27 -3.47
CA LEU A 105 -6.50 -10.97 -3.34
C LEU A 105 -6.06 -10.47 -4.72
N GLN A 106 -6.44 -9.24 -5.06
CA GLN A 106 -5.99 -8.52 -6.24
C GLN A 106 -4.97 -7.46 -5.84
N ALA A 107 -4.09 -7.12 -6.77
CA ALA A 107 -3.10 -6.07 -6.61
C ALA A 107 -3.43 -4.90 -7.53
N LEU A 108 -3.63 -3.73 -6.94
CA LEU A 108 -3.62 -2.43 -7.58
C LEU A 108 -2.17 -1.98 -7.74
N ILE A 109 -1.75 -1.81 -8.98
CA ILE A 109 -0.41 -1.32 -9.34
C ILE A 109 -0.57 0.05 -9.97
N THR A 110 0.22 1.00 -9.49
CA THR A 110 0.30 2.33 -10.06
C THR A 110 1.68 2.51 -10.67
N VAL A 111 1.73 2.96 -11.91
CA VAL A 111 2.97 3.26 -12.63
C VAL A 111 3.01 4.75 -12.91
N ARG A 112 4.08 5.41 -12.46
CA ARG A 112 4.29 6.84 -12.67
C ARG A 112 5.32 7.04 -13.77
N TYR A 113 5.03 7.92 -14.72
CA TYR A 113 5.99 8.35 -15.73
C TYR A 113 6.81 9.53 -15.22
N ASP A 114 8.08 9.55 -15.61
CA ASP A 114 8.96 10.69 -15.38
C ASP A 114 8.50 11.89 -16.22
N GLY A 115 8.64 13.10 -15.66
CA GLY A 115 8.24 14.35 -16.31
C GLY A 115 7.24 15.18 -15.51
N THR A 116 6.89 16.35 -16.04
CA THR A 116 6.08 17.36 -15.34
C THR A 116 4.59 17.04 -15.29
N GLY A 117 4.11 16.17 -16.19
CA GLY A 117 2.72 15.76 -16.25
C GLY A 117 2.31 14.81 -15.13
N GLN A 118 3.28 14.19 -14.44
CA GLN A 118 3.03 13.18 -13.40
C GLN A 118 1.98 12.16 -13.86
N VAL A 119 2.12 11.66 -15.08
CA VAL A 119 1.13 10.77 -15.69
C VAL A 119 1.11 9.45 -14.92
N LEU A 120 -0.10 8.98 -14.58
CA LEU A 120 -0.31 7.72 -13.88
C LEU A 120 -0.98 6.70 -14.80
N ASP A 121 -0.42 5.51 -14.86
CA ASP A 121 -1.12 4.32 -15.31
C ASP A 121 -1.53 3.48 -14.10
N VAL A 122 -2.70 2.85 -14.20
CA VAL A 122 -3.32 2.05 -13.15
C VAL A 122 -3.63 0.68 -13.72
N TYR A 123 -3.20 -0.35 -13.00
CA TYR A 123 -3.43 -1.74 -13.36
C TYR A 123 -4.01 -2.49 -12.18
N VAL A 124 -4.89 -3.46 -12.44
CA VAL A 124 -5.32 -4.42 -11.43
C VAL A 124 -5.02 -5.82 -11.94
N TYR A 125 -4.35 -6.60 -11.10
CA TYR A 125 -3.98 -7.98 -11.36
C TYR A 125 -4.67 -8.94 -10.39
N ASN A 126 -5.02 -10.12 -10.92
CA ASN A 126 -5.43 -11.29 -10.16
C ASN A 126 -4.31 -12.35 -10.17
N ASN A 127 -4.44 -13.39 -9.34
CA ASN A 127 -3.44 -14.45 -9.21
C ASN A 127 -2.03 -13.89 -8.94
N ILE A 128 -1.96 -12.93 -8.01
CA ILE A 128 -0.81 -12.02 -7.85
C ILE A 128 0.48 -12.68 -7.32
N THR A 129 0.40 -13.93 -6.88
CA THR A 129 1.56 -14.73 -6.45
C THR A 129 2.06 -15.67 -7.54
N ASP A 130 1.31 -15.81 -8.64
CA ASP A 130 1.72 -16.67 -9.74
C ASP A 130 2.86 -16.03 -10.52
N PRO A 131 3.72 -16.81 -11.20
CA PRO A 131 4.78 -16.28 -12.05
C PRO A 131 4.27 -15.41 -13.22
N SER A 132 3.00 -15.53 -13.58
CA SER A 132 2.35 -14.75 -14.62
C SER A 132 0.95 -14.30 -14.15
N PRO A 133 0.86 -13.24 -13.32
CA PRO A 133 -0.41 -12.72 -12.85
C PRO A 133 -1.33 -12.29 -14.00
N THR A 134 -2.64 -12.41 -13.82
CA THR A 134 -3.63 -12.04 -14.85
C THR A 134 -4.05 -10.59 -14.70
N GLN A 135 -3.79 -9.74 -15.70
CA GLN A 135 -4.31 -8.37 -15.73
C GLN A 135 -5.83 -8.40 -15.95
N ILE A 136 -6.60 -7.83 -15.03
CA ILE A 136 -8.08 -7.78 -15.09
C ILE A 136 -8.62 -6.37 -15.32
N PHE A 137 -7.79 -5.34 -15.14
CA PHE A 137 -8.15 -3.96 -15.42
C PHE A 137 -6.92 -3.15 -15.76
N LYS A 138 -7.13 -2.15 -16.63
CA LYS A 138 -6.10 -1.22 -17.05
C LYS A 138 -6.75 0.12 -17.37
N LEU A 139 -6.17 1.19 -16.85
CA LEU A 139 -6.52 2.56 -17.15
C LEU A 139 -5.23 3.37 -17.23
N GLN A 140 -5.02 4.08 -18.34
CA GLN A 140 -3.75 4.74 -18.63
C GLN A 140 -3.90 6.23 -18.85
N ASN A 141 -2.76 6.91 -18.80
CA ASN A 141 -2.60 8.31 -19.15
C ASN A 141 -3.37 9.27 -18.23
N LEU A 142 -3.49 8.96 -16.93
CA LEU A 142 -4.13 9.87 -15.99
C LEU A 142 -3.21 11.05 -15.72
N TYR A 143 -3.54 12.20 -16.29
CA TYR A 143 -2.73 13.41 -16.14
C TYR A 143 -2.80 13.92 -14.70
N LYS A 144 -1.63 14.08 -14.06
CA LYS A 144 -1.52 14.31 -12.60
C LYS A 144 -2.38 13.34 -11.81
N GLY A 145 -2.37 12.08 -12.22
CA GLY A 145 -3.29 11.06 -11.74
C GLY A 145 -3.04 10.60 -10.31
N ASN A 146 -4.08 10.10 -9.65
CA ASN A 146 -3.99 9.34 -8.41
C ASN A 146 -4.95 8.14 -8.47
N ALA A 147 -4.61 7.08 -7.77
CA ALA A 147 -5.47 5.92 -7.62
C ALA A 147 -5.34 5.31 -6.22
N ARG A 148 -6.45 4.82 -5.67
CA ARG A 148 -6.47 4.10 -4.40
C ARG A 148 -7.61 3.12 -4.33
N ILE A 149 -7.49 2.14 -3.43
CA ILE A 149 -8.58 1.25 -3.07
C ILE A 149 -9.47 1.96 -2.04
N SER A 150 -10.79 1.93 -2.25
CA SER A 150 -11.77 2.47 -1.30
C SER A 150 -11.97 1.54 -0.11
N GLY A 151 -12.66 2.02 0.93
CA GLY A 151 -13.12 1.17 2.04
C GLY A 151 -14.15 0.11 1.64
N TYR A 152 -14.64 0.11 0.39
CA TYR A 152 -15.70 -0.76 -0.12
C TYR A 152 -15.23 -1.70 -1.24
N ASN A 153 -13.92 -1.98 -1.33
CA ASN A 153 -13.32 -2.84 -2.36
C ASN A 153 -13.53 -2.35 -3.81
N THR A 154 -13.58 -1.04 -4.00
CA THR A 154 -13.62 -0.42 -5.33
C THR A 154 -12.31 0.32 -5.61
N LEU A 155 -12.02 0.53 -6.89
CA LEU A 155 -10.89 1.34 -7.33
C LEU A 155 -11.37 2.77 -7.54
N LEU A 156 -10.80 3.72 -6.79
CA LEU A 156 -11.00 5.15 -6.99
C LEU A 156 -9.83 5.71 -7.78
N THR A 157 -10.14 6.49 -8.82
CA THR A 157 -9.13 7.23 -9.59
C THR A 157 -9.47 8.70 -9.64
N ALA A 158 -8.45 9.54 -9.65
CA ALA A 158 -8.55 10.97 -9.85
C ALA A 158 -7.57 11.40 -10.93
N GLU A 159 -7.96 12.37 -11.76
CA GLU A 159 -7.06 13.05 -12.69
C GLU A 159 -7.49 14.49 -12.90
N VAL A 160 -6.61 15.26 -13.53
CA VAL A 160 -6.90 16.61 -14.00
C VAL A 160 -7.54 16.51 -15.39
N ASP A 161 -8.77 16.96 -15.52
CA ASP A 161 -9.36 17.29 -16.83
C ASP A 161 -8.98 18.73 -17.18
N GLN A 162 -8.15 18.91 -18.21
CA GLN A 162 -7.63 20.23 -18.58
C GLN A 162 -8.71 21.13 -19.20
N ASP A 163 -9.77 20.55 -19.76
CA ASP A 163 -10.85 21.27 -20.44
C ASP A 163 -12.04 21.58 -19.50
N SER A 164 -11.94 21.14 -18.25
CA SER A 164 -12.99 21.34 -17.25
C SER A 164 -13.22 22.82 -16.92
N SER A 165 -14.37 23.12 -16.34
CA SER A 165 -14.67 24.48 -15.85
C SER A 165 -13.68 24.98 -14.79
N VAL A 166 -13.02 24.08 -14.07
CA VAL A 166 -12.04 24.39 -13.02
C VAL A 166 -10.67 24.67 -13.63
N ASN A 167 -10.26 23.94 -14.66
CA ASN A 167 -8.88 23.96 -15.16
C ASN A 167 -8.68 24.72 -16.49
N LYS A 168 -9.72 24.92 -17.31
CA LYS A 168 -9.60 25.49 -18.67
C LYS A 168 -8.96 26.88 -18.79
N HIS A 169 -8.84 27.62 -17.69
CA HIS A 169 -8.23 28.96 -17.65
C HIS A 169 -6.98 29.00 -16.75
N VAL A 170 -6.52 27.84 -16.27
CA VAL A 170 -5.32 27.73 -15.46
C VAL A 170 -4.11 27.70 -16.39
N SER A 171 -3.22 28.69 -16.25
CA SER A 171 -2.05 28.86 -17.09
C SER A 171 -0.79 28.14 -16.59
N SER A 172 -0.81 27.61 -15.36
CA SER A 172 0.32 26.91 -14.75
C SER A 172 -0.04 25.47 -14.40
N ASN A 173 0.81 24.53 -14.81
CA ASN A 173 0.65 23.11 -14.47
C ASN A 173 0.70 22.85 -12.96
N ALA A 174 1.37 23.70 -12.18
CA ALA A 174 1.48 23.52 -10.73
C ALA A 174 0.15 23.78 -9.99
N THR A 175 -0.78 24.52 -10.61
CA THR A 175 -2.05 24.94 -10.03
C THR A 175 -3.26 24.18 -10.55
N LEU A 176 -3.04 23.19 -11.43
CA LEU A 176 -4.11 22.32 -11.91
C LEU A 176 -4.65 21.46 -10.77
N THR A 177 -5.97 21.28 -10.75
CA THR A 177 -6.69 20.57 -9.69
C THR A 177 -7.29 19.29 -10.26
N GLN A 178 -7.10 18.18 -9.54
CA GLN A 178 -7.78 16.93 -9.88
C GLN A 178 -9.29 17.10 -9.67
N ASP A 179 -10.05 16.87 -10.73
CA ASP A 179 -11.48 17.16 -10.77
C ASP A 179 -12.29 16.13 -11.56
N LEU A 180 -11.62 15.23 -12.29
CA LEU A 180 -12.22 14.07 -12.90
C LEU A 180 -12.00 12.83 -12.02
N PHE A 181 -13.07 12.42 -11.33
CA PHE A 181 -13.07 11.26 -10.43
C PHE A 181 -13.87 10.12 -11.03
N ARG A 182 -13.36 8.90 -10.91
CA ARG A 182 -14.06 7.67 -11.32
C ARG A 182 -13.92 6.61 -10.26
N GLU A 183 -14.95 5.77 -10.16
CA GLU A 183 -14.98 4.60 -9.30
C GLU A 183 -15.28 3.36 -10.15
N PHE A 184 -14.50 2.31 -9.94
CA PHE A 184 -14.65 1.05 -10.65
C PHE A 184 -14.93 -0.08 -9.66
N LYS A 185 -15.89 -0.92 -10.03
CA LYS A 185 -16.32 -2.10 -9.29
C LYS A 185 -16.46 -3.27 -10.27
N TRP A 186 -16.15 -4.47 -9.78
CA TRP A 186 -16.31 -5.73 -10.48
C TRP A 186 -17.55 -6.47 -9.96
#